data_AF-A0A4Q0VQK1-F1
#
_entry.id   AF-A0A4Q0VQK1-F1
#
_cell.length_a   1.000
_cell.length_b   1.000
_cell.length_c   1.000
_cell.angle_alpha   90.00
_cell.angle_beta   90.00
_cell.angle_gamma   90.00
#
_symmetry.space_group_name_H-M   'P 1'
#
loop_
_entity.id
_entity.type
_entity.pdbx_description
1 polymer ?
#
loop_
_entity_poly.entity_id
_entity_poly.type
_entity_poly.pdbx_seq_one_letter_code
_entity_poly.pdbx_strand_id
1 'polypeptide(L)'
;MKNISYIENVESWVSRFSYSYPIKVRFSETDAFGHLNNTKVFVYFEEGRIEFFKEIGLMQEWLSSGGEGIPVTSDLQCDYLRQLYFDDRLNIFVKVHSIGRTSVDLHYMIKNEKDEVCITGRGRMVQVHKKTGKPMEWDENMKKKLETSITTMNI
;
A
#
# COMPACT_ATOMS: atom_id res chain seq x y z
N MET A 1 -14.88 7.86 -14.38
CA MET A 1 -14.06 6.71 -13.93
C MET A 1 -14.97 5.52 -13.65
N LYS A 2 -14.47 4.30 -13.81
CA LYS A 2 -15.20 3.07 -13.44
C LYS A 2 -15.65 3.18 -11.97
N ASN A 3 -16.84 2.70 -11.63
CA ASN A 3 -17.32 2.71 -10.24
C ASN A 3 -16.46 1.74 -9.42
N ILE A 4 -15.68 2.28 -8.46
CA ILE A 4 -14.80 1.50 -7.58
C ILE A 4 -15.48 1.46 -6.22
N SER A 5 -15.89 0.26 -5.78
CA SER A 5 -16.83 0.05 -4.67
C SER A 5 -16.44 0.69 -3.32
N TYR A 6 -15.16 0.92 -3.08
CA TYR A 6 -14.63 1.49 -1.83
C TYR A 6 -14.17 2.95 -1.97
N ILE A 7 -14.45 3.59 -3.12
CA ILE A 7 -14.11 4.99 -3.40
C ILE A 7 -15.41 5.74 -3.70
N GLU A 8 -15.94 6.43 -2.70
CA GLU A 8 -17.18 7.22 -2.85
C GLU A 8 -16.95 8.47 -3.72
N ASN A 9 -15.85 9.18 -3.48
CA ASN A 9 -15.45 10.37 -4.23
C ASN A 9 -13.96 10.29 -4.57
N VAL A 10 -13.65 10.25 -5.88
CA VAL A 10 -12.27 10.06 -6.34
C VAL A 10 -11.38 11.25 -5.97
N GLU A 11 -11.85 12.49 -6.14
CA GLU A 11 -11.04 13.68 -5.87
C GLU A 11 -10.61 13.75 -4.39
N SER A 12 -11.57 13.59 -3.49
CA SER A 12 -11.32 13.52 -2.04
C SER A 12 -10.48 12.30 -1.67
N TRP A 13 -10.64 11.18 -2.36
CA TRP A 13 -9.81 10.00 -2.10
C TRP A 13 -8.37 10.22 -2.57
N VAL A 14 -8.14 10.82 -3.73
CA VAL A 14 -6.80 11.13 -4.27
C VAL A 14 -6.08 12.14 -3.37
N SER A 15 -6.76 13.22 -2.93
CA SER A 15 -6.13 14.27 -2.12
C SER A 15 -5.65 13.82 -0.74
N ARG A 16 -6.12 12.65 -0.27
CA ARG A 16 -5.70 12.04 1.00
C ARG A 16 -4.47 11.14 0.87
N PHE A 17 -3.89 11.02 -0.32
CA PHE A 17 -2.59 10.39 -0.49
C PHE A 17 -1.50 11.44 -0.45
N SER A 18 -0.42 11.07 0.21
CA SER A 18 0.64 12.02 0.51
C SER A 18 2.02 11.38 0.57
N TYR A 19 2.07 10.07 0.79
CA TYR A 19 3.25 9.26 0.55
C TYR A 19 3.21 8.68 -0.86
N SER A 20 4.36 8.70 -1.54
CA SER A 20 4.56 8.00 -2.81
C SER A 20 5.95 7.39 -2.92
N TYR A 21 6.05 6.32 -3.68
CA TYR A 21 7.31 5.66 -4.00
C TYR A 21 7.42 5.41 -5.52
N PRO A 22 8.58 5.70 -6.16
CA PRO A 22 8.75 5.49 -7.58
C PRO A 22 8.93 4.00 -7.91
N ILE A 23 8.24 3.53 -8.94
CA ILE A 23 8.35 2.17 -9.47
C ILE A 23 8.60 2.24 -10.98
N LYS A 24 9.34 1.27 -11.50
CA LYS A 24 9.56 1.10 -12.94
C LYS A 24 9.16 -0.30 -13.37
N VAL A 25 8.34 -0.40 -14.41
CA VAL A 25 7.93 -1.70 -14.96
C VAL A 25 9.13 -2.40 -15.60
N ARG A 26 9.48 -3.57 -15.06
CA ARG A 26 10.63 -4.36 -15.54
C ARG A 26 10.20 -5.28 -16.67
N PHE A 27 11.15 -5.62 -17.54
CA PHE A 27 10.90 -6.54 -18.64
C PHE A 27 10.35 -7.91 -18.17
N SER A 28 10.87 -8.42 -17.05
CA SER A 28 10.43 -9.69 -16.46
C SER A 28 9.01 -9.66 -15.85
N GLU A 29 8.36 -8.50 -15.86
CA GLU A 29 7.04 -8.30 -15.27
C GLU A 29 5.93 -8.19 -16.33
N THR A 30 6.29 -8.11 -17.61
CA THR A 30 5.31 -8.19 -18.70
C THR A 30 4.96 -9.64 -19.03
N ASP A 31 3.81 -9.84 -19.65
CA ASP A 31 3.37 -11.15 -20.15
C ASP A 31 3.36 -11.23 -21.68
N ALA A 32 2.92 -12.37 -22.21
CA ALA A 32 2.85 -12.65 -23.64
C ALA A 32 1.92 -11.68 -24.41
N PHE A 33 1.06 -10.93 -23.73
CA PHE A 33 0.19 -9.92 -24.34
C PHE A 33 0.84 -8.52 -24.37
N GLY A 34 2.08 -8.39 -23.88
CA GLY A 34 2.91 -7.20 -24.08
C GLY A 34 2.71 -6.08 -23.05
N HIS A 35 1.85 -6.29 -22.06
CA HIS A 35 1.62 -5.37 -20.95
C HIS A 35 2.06 -5.99 -19.62
N LEU A 36 2.08 -5.18 -18.56
CA LEU A 36 2.33 -5.63 -17.19
C LEU A 36 1.40 -6.79 -16.87
N ASN A 37 1.97 -7.90 -16.39
CA ASN A 37 1.20 -9.04 -15.94
C ASN A 37 0.38 -8.64 -14.71
N ASN A 38 -0.92 -8.99 -14.72
CA ASN A 38 -1.85 -8.61 -13.65
C ASN A 38 -1.32 -8.95 -12.24
N THR A 39 -0.75 -10.13 -12.04
CA THR A 39 -0.27 -10.56 -10.70
C THR A 39 0.86 -9.69 -10.16
N LYS A 40 1.64 -9.00 -11.02
CA LYS A 40 2.80 -8.22 -10.63
C LYS A 40 2.45 -6.92 -9.90
N VAL A 41 1.23 -6.41 -10.07
CA VAL A 41 0.77 -5.23 -9.35
C VAL A 41 0.80 -5.42 -7.83
N PHE A 42 0.58 -6.63 -7.33
CA PHE A 42 0.66 -6.90 -5.90
C PHE A 42 2.08 -6.82 -5.34
N VAL A 43 3.10 -7.05 -6.18
CA VAL A 43 4.51 -6.80 -5.83
C VAL A 43 4.74 -5.31 -5.69
N TYR A 44 4.14 -4.48 -6.55
CA TYR A 44 4.22 -3.02 -6.43
C TYR A 44 3.52 -2.53 -5.16
N PHE A 45 2.35 -3.07 -4.82
CA PHE A 45 1.66 -2.77 -3.56
C PHE A 45 2.51 -3.16 -2.35
N GLU A 46 3.23 -4.28 -2.40
CA GLU A 46 4.17 -4.69 -1.37
C GLU A 46 5.35 -3.73 -1.25
N GLU A 47 6.01 -3.39 -2.36
CA GLU A 47 7.15 -2.48 -2.39
C GLU A 47 6.76 -1.10 -1.82
N GLY A 48 5.69 -0.51 -2.33
CA GLY A 48 5.18 0.77 -1.82
C GLY A 48 4.78 0.71 -0.35
N ARG A 49 4.18 -0.41 0.11
CA ARG A 49 3.81 -0.61 1.52
C ARG A 49 5.04 -0.74 2.43
N ILE A 50 6.06 -1.48 2.00
CA ILE A 50 7.30 -1.64 2.76
C ILE A 50 7.95 -0.28 2.95
N GLU A 51 8.09 0.50 1.87
CA GLU A 51 8.71 1.82 1.93
C GLU A 51 7.88 2.81 2.74
N PHE A 52 6.54 2.76 2.62
CA PHE A 52 5.64 3.52 3.50
C PHE A 52 5.84 3.17 4.98
N PHE A 53 5.93 1.89 5.33
CA PHE A 53 6.16 1.46 6.71
C PHE A 53 7.55 1.78 7.22
N LYS A 54 8.57 1.88 6.35
CA LYS A 54 9.88 2.42 6.72
C LYS A 54 9.77 3.90 7.08
N GLU A 55 9.08 4.68 6.25
CA GLU A 55 8.90 6.12 6.43
C GLU A 55 8.24 6.44 7.77
N ILE A 56 7.16 5.71 8.12
CA ILE A 56 6.45 5.93 9.40
C ILE A 56 7.11 5.21 10.58
N GLY A 57 8.25 4.55 10.37
CA GLY A 57 9.05 3.95 11.44
C GLY A 57 8.54 2.60 11.98
N LEU A 58 7.61 1.91 11.32
CA LEU A 58 7.09 0.61 11.77
C LEU A 58 8.02 -0.55 11.42
N MET A 59 8.77 -0.46 10.32
CA MET A 59 9.73 -1.50 9.95
C MET A 59 10.81 -1.69 11.02
N GLN A 60 11.23 -0.61 11.69
CA GLN A 60 12.19 -0.67 12.79
C GLN A 60 11.62 -1.38 14.02
N GLU A 61 10.33 -1.17 14.32
CA GLU A 61 9.65 -1.89 15.41
C GLU A 61 9.64 -3.39 15.14
N TRP A 62 9.20 -3.80 13.94
CA TRP A 62 9.13 -5.20 13.56
C TRP A 62 10.49 -5.87 13.41
N LEU A 63 11.52 -5.17 12.95
CA LEU A 63 12.87 -5.74 12.77
C LEU A 63 13.77 -5.63 14.00
N SER A 64 13.35 -4.90 15.04
CA SER A 64 14.09 -4.82 16.29
C SER A 64 14.24 -6.19 16.97
N SER A 65 15.30 -6.37 17.76
CA SER A 65 15.58 -7.63 18.47
C SER A 65 14.49 -8.02 19.47
N GLY A 66 13.74 -7.03 20.00
CA GLY A 66 12.59 -7.24 20.88
C GLY A 66 11.24 -7.25 20.16
N GLY A 67 11.19 -7.03 18.84
CA GLY A 67 9.94 -6.94 18.09
C GLY A 67 9.25 -8.30 17.97
N GLU A 68 8.10 -8.45 18.63
CA GLU A 68 7.34 -9.70 18.64
C GLU A 68 6.32 -9.81 17.49
N GLY A 69 5.93 -8.67 16.91
CA GLY A 69 4.96 -8.59 15.82
C GLY A 69 5.58 -8.61 14.42
N ILE A 70 4.81 -9.05 13.44
CA ILE A 70 5.10 -8.91 12.00
C ILE A 70 3.79 -8.60 11.24
N PRO A 71 3.79 -7.73 10.22
CA PRO A 71 2.59 -7.46 9.44
C PRO A 71 2.40 -8.56 8.39
N VAL A 72 1.20 -9.14 8.35
CA VAL A 72 0.82 -10.17 7.38
C VAL A 72 -0.36 -9.67 6.55
N THR A 73 -0.30 -9.81 5.23
CA THR A 73 -1.40 -9.47 4.35
C THR A 73 -2.53 -10.49 4.52
N SER A 74 -3.72 -10.01 4.86
CA SER A 74 -4.93 -10.83 5.06
C SER A 74 -5.99 -10.64 3.98
N ASP A 75 -5.98 -9.48 3.32
CA ASP A 75 -6.85 -9.14 2.18
C ASP A 75 -6.05 -8.27 1.22
N LEU A 76 -6.26 -8.46 -0.08
CA LEU A 76 -5.66 -7.64 -1.12
C LEU A 76 -6.55 -7.64 -2.36
N GLN A 77 -6.87 -6.45 -2.87
CA GLN A 77 -7.70 -6.25 -4.04
C GLN A 77 -7.12 -5.15 -4.92
N CYS A 78 -7.31 -5.29 -6.23
CA CYS A 78 -6.80 -4.38 -7.25
C CYS A 78 -7.84 -4.15 -8.34
N ASP A 79 -8.01 -2.89 -8.76
CA ASP A 79 -8.75 -2.47 -9.94
C ASP A 79 -7.79 -1.92 -10.99
N TYR A 80 -7.84 -2.52 -12.17
CA TYR A 80 -7.06 -2.10 -13.34
C TYR A 80 -7.88 -1.10 -14.16
N LEU A 81 -7.41 0.14 -14.24
CA LEU A 81 -8.08 1.23 -14.98
C LEU A 81 -7.40 1.50 -16.32
N ARG A 82 -6.08 1.32 -16.40
CA ARG A 82 -5.26 1.50 -17.61
C ARG A 82 -4.20 0.41 -17.70
N GLN A 83 -3.86 0.03 -18.93
CA GLN A 83 -2.74 -0.88 -19.19
C GLN A 83 -1.42 -0.15 -18.94
N LEU A 84 -0.44 -0.90 -18.44
CA LEU A 84 0.92 -0.46 -18.20
C LEU A 84 1.87 -1.34 -19.03
N TYR A 85 2.98 -0.77 -19.46
CA TYR A 85 3.90 -1.38 -20.40
C TYR A 85 5.32 -1.40 -19.88
N PHE A 86 6.18 -2.18 -20.53
CA PHE A 86 7.61 -2.18 -20.25
C PHE A 86 8.19 -0.76 -20.29
N ASP A 87 9.08 -0.47 -19.34
CA ASP A 87 9.78 0.81 -19.17
C ASP A 87 8.92 1.97 -18.63
N ASP A 88 7.61 1.78 -18.43
CA ASP A 88 6.76 2.77 -17.77
C ASP A 88 7.33 3.13 -16.39
N ARG A 89 7.43 4.44 -16.15
CA ARG A 89 7.74 5.00 -14.82
C ARG A 89 6.45 5.36 -14.11
N LEU A 90 6.34 4.91 -12.88
CA LEU A 90 5.14 4.94 -12.08
C LEU A 90 5.44 5.55 -10.72
N ASN A 91 4.42 6.13 -10.10
CA ASN A 91 4.43 6.42 -8.67
C ASN A 91 3.32 5.60 -8.01
N ILE A 92 3.70 4.75 -7.05
CA ILE A 92 2.73 4.13 -6.15
C ILE A 92 2.53 5.01 -4.94
N PHE A 93 1.28 5.28 -4.62
CA PHE A 93 0.86 6.01 -3.43
C PHE A 93 0.22 5.03 -2.45
N VAL A 94 0.53 5.20 -1.17
CA VAL A 94 0.01 4.37 -0.08
C VAL A 94 -0.52 5.29 1.00
N LYS A 95 -1.69 4.96 1.56
CA LYS A 95 -2.22 5.65 2.73
C LYS A 95 -2.94 4.70 3.66
N VAL A 96 -2.98 5.05 4.94
CA VAL A 96 -3.87 4.42 5.92
C VAL A 96 -5.31 4.84 5.62
N HIS A 97 -6.19 3.85 5.52
CA HIS A 97 -7.64 4.06 5.39
C HIS A 97 -8.35 3.94 6.74
N SER A 98 -8.07 2.87 7.48
CA SER A 98 -8.63 2.64 8.81
C SER A 98 -7.66 1.84 9.68
N ILE A 99 -7.73 2.04 11.00
CA ILE A 99 -6.91 1.33 11.98
C ILE A 99 -7.87 0.53 12.86
N GLY A 100 -7.68 -0.79 12.88
CA GLY A 100 -8.37 -1.70 13.77
C GLY A 100 -7.52 -2.05 15.00
N ARG A 101 -8.01 -2.98 15.82
CA ARG A 101 -7.31 -3.43 17.03
C ARG A 101 -6.00 -4.17 16.73
N THR A 102 -6.02 -5.06 15.74
CA THR A 102 -4.89 -5.89 15.32
C THR A 102 -4.56 -5.73 13.83
N SER A 103 -5.23 -4.82 13.13
CA SER A 103 -5.12 -4.66 11.68
C SER A 103 -5.09 -3.21 11.26
N VAL A 104 -4.61 -2.96 10.04
CA VAL A 104 -4.69 -1.67 9.36
C VAL A 104 -5.13 -1.91 7.92
N ASP A 105 -6.15 -1.17 7.48
CA ASP A 105 -6.56 -1.16 6.07
C ASP A 105 -5.79 -0.04 5.36
N LEU A 106 -5.16 -0.40 4.25
CA LEU A 106 -4.39 0.49 3.39
C LEU A 106 -5.09 0.63 2.04
N HIS A 107 -5.02 1.83 1.48
CA HIS A 107 -5.38 2.07 0.08
C HIS A 107 -4.13 2.31 -0.75
N TYR A 108 -4.19 1.89 -2.01
CA TYR A 108 -3.13 2.01 -3.01
C TYR A 108 -3.65 2.76 -4.22
N MET A 109 -2.80 3.59 -4.80
CA MET A 109 -3.04 4.25 -6.08
C MET A 109 -1.75 4.20 -6.89
N ILE A 110 -1.80 3.88 -8.18
CA ILE A 110 -0.64 3.99 -9.06
C ILE A 110 -0.96 4.98 -10.17
N LYS A 111 -0.07 5.96 -10.34
CA LYS A 111 -0.10 6.91 -11.45
C LYS A 111 1.09 6.73 -12.38
N ASN A 112 0.90 7.01 -13.67
CA ASN A 112 1.97 7.10 -14.66
C ASN A 112 2.61 8.51 -14.69
N GLU A 113 3.59 8.72 -15.57
CA GLU A 113 4.27 10.02 -15.74
C GLU A 113 3.34 11.15 -16.25
N LYS A 114 2.15 10.81 -16.75
CA LYS A 114 1.12 11.78 -17.18
C LYS A 114 0.16 12.15 -16.03
N ASP A 115 0.46 11.72 -14.81
CA ASP A 115 -0.37 11.85 -13.61
C ASP A 115 -1.74 11.15 -13.72
N GLU A 116 -1.89 10.20 -14.65
CA GLU A 116 -3.13 9.44 -14.82
C GLU A 116 -3.20 8.27 -13.84
N VAL A 117 -4.31 8.15 -13.12
CA VAL A 117 -4.58 6.96 -12.28
C VAL A 117 -4.76 5.73 -13.17
N CYS A 118 -3.83 4.78 -13.03
CA CYS A 118 -3.78 3.55 -13.82
C CYS A 118 -4.31 2.36 -13.04
N ILE A 119 -4.05 2.31 -11.73
CA ILE A 119 -4.46 1.24 -10.83
C ILE A 119 -4.94 1.86 -9.51
N THR A 120 -5.99 1.29 -8.94
CA THR A 120 -6.34 1.48 -7.52
C THR A 120 -6.34 0.14 -6.81
N GLY A 121 -6.13 0.15 -5.51
CA GLY A 121 -6.27 -1.07 -4.72
C GLY A 121 -6.54 -0.79 -3.26
N ARG A 122 -6.83 -1.86 -2.53
CA ARG A 122 -6.92 -1.86 -1.07
C ARG A 122 -6.30 -3.14 -0.53
N GLY A 123 -5.87 -3.11 0.71
CA GLY A 123 -5.42 -4.32 1.39
C GLY A 123 -5.43 -4.17 2.90
N ARG A 124 -5.59 -5.29 3.59
CA ARG A 124 -5.58 -5.37 5.05
C ARG A 124 -4.32 -6.04 5.54
N MET A 125 -3.57 -5.33 6.36
CA MET A 125 -2.44 -5.89 7.10
C MET A 125 -2.87 -6.22 8.52
N VAL A 126 -2.52 -7.42 8.99
CA VAL A 126 -2.77 -7.87 10.37
C VAL A 126 -1.43 -7.99 11.06
N GLN A 127 -1.30 -7.40 12.24
CA GLN A 127 -0.18 -7.65 13.13
C GLN A 127 -0.32 -9.05 13.72
N VAL A 128 0.69 -9.88 13.48
CA VAL A 128 0.74 -11.27 13.94
C VAL A 128 1.95 -11.46 14.83
N HIS A 129 1.77 -12.14 15.95
CA HIS A 129 2.87 -12.53 16.82
C HIS A 129 3.75 -13.57 16.12
N LYS A 130 5.04 -13.28 15.92
CA LYS A 130 6.00 -14.11 15.17
C LYS A 130 6.07 -15.57 15.61
N LYS A 131 6.12 -15.83 16.93
CA LYS A 131 6.19 -17.18 17.49
C LYS A 131 4.88 -17.98 17.42
N THR A 132 3.73 -17.33 17.62
CA THR A 132 2.45 -18.05 17.78
C THR A 132 1.59 -18.06 16.51
N GLY A 133 1.87 -17.18 15.56
CA GLY A 133 1.05 -17.00 14.36
C GLY A 133 -0.33 -16.40 14.63
N LYS A 134 -0.61 -15.95 15.87
CA LYS A 134 -1.90 -15.37 16.25
C LYS A 134 -1.90 -13.85 16.08
N PRO A 135 -3.06 -13.21 15.81
CA PRO A 135 -3.19 -11.77 15.82
C PRO A 135 -2.72 -11.16 17.14
N MET A 136 -2.01 -10.04 17.04
CA MET A 136 -1.48 -9.25 18.15
C MET A 136 -1.96 -7.80 17.99
N GLU A 137 -2.23 -7.13 19.09
CA GLU A 137 -2.67 -5.72 19.05
C GLU A 137 -1.52 -4.80 18.64
N TRP A 138 -1.87 -3.69 18.00
CA TRP A 138 -0.93 -2.58 17.86
C TRP A 138 -0.68 -1.98 19.24
N ASP A 139 0.59 -1.78 19.62
CA ASP A 139 0.88 -0.97 20.80
C ASP A 139 0.61 0.52 20.52
N GLU A 140 0.62 1.32 21.58
CA GLU A 140 0.31 2.75 21.50
C GLU A 140 1.28 3.53 20.61
N ASN A 141 2.55 3.13 20.55
CA ASN A 141 3.55 3.77 19.70
C ASN A 141 3.29 3.45 18.21
N MET A 142 2.94 2.21 17.89
CA MET A 142 2.59 1.78 16.55
C MET A 142 1.28 2.44 16.06
N LYS A 143 0.25 2.50 16.92
CA LYS A 143 -0.99 3.23 16.61
C LYS A 143 -0.71 4.69 16.31
N LYS A 144 0.08 5.35 17.16
CA LYS A 144 0.46 6.76 16.96
C LYS A 144 1.18 6.99 15.63
N LYS A 145 2.09 6.09 15.23
CA LYS A 145 2.77 6.16 13.92
C LYS A 145 1.78 6.08 12.75
N LEU A 146 0.83 5.14 12.82
CA LEU A 146 -0.23 4.99 11.82
C LEU A 146 -1.16 6.22 11.77
N GLU A 147 -1.61 6.74 12.92
CA GLU A 147 -2.49 7.91 13.00
C GLU A 147 -1.80 9.19 12.51
N THR A 148 -0.53 9.38 12.89
CA THR A 148 0.27 10.53 12.45
C THR A 148 0.38 10.56 10.92
N SER A 149 0.50 9.41 10.27
CA SER A 149 0.54 9.32 8.80
C SER A 149 -0.73 9.82 8.10
N ILE A 150 -1.87 9.86 8.81
CA ILE A 150 -3.15 10.39 8.31
C ILE A 150 -3.17 11.92 8.41
N THR A 151 -2.57 12.49 9.46
CA THR A 151 -2.69 13.91 9.81
C THR A 151 -1.54 14.77 9.26
N THR A 152 -0.31 14.24 9.23
CA THR A 152 0.92 15.02 9.02
C THR A 152 1.16 15.44 7.58
N MET A 153 0.28 15.11 6.64
CA MET A 153 0.49 15.46 5.23
C MET A 153 -0.56 16.39 4.63
N ASN A 154 -1.26 17.13 5.50
CA ASN A 154 -2.14 18.26 5.15
C ASN A 154 -1.54 19.63 5.57
N ILE A 155 -0.21 19.76 5.63
CA ILE A 155 0.48 21.04 5.88
C ILE A 155 1.32 21.40 4.66
#